data_AF-A0A7C1AR85-F1
#
_entry.id   AF-A0A7C1AR85-F1
#
_cell.length_a   1.000
_cell.length_b   1.000
_cell.length_c   1.000
_cell.angle_alpha   90.00
_cell.angle_beta   90.00
_cell.angle_gamma   90.00
#
_symmetry.space_group_name_H-M   'P 1'
#
loop_
_entity.id
_entity.type
_entity.pdbx_description
1 polymer ?
#
loop_
_entity_poly.entity_id
_entity_poly.type
_entity_poly.pdbx_seq_one_letter_code
_entity_poly.pdbx_strand_id
1 'polypeptide(L)'
;MEASRTDPAAFRVLYDRWARKMLNYFYRRTFDPHVSADLVAETFAIAWEKRHRFRDVGRPAGAWFYGIASKELSRYRRRRRVELTAVDRLGLSVPSLADDDILRIEEMVDAAAYREHLKGALEKLSNRERD
;
A
#
# COMPACT_ATOMS: atom_id res chain seq x y z
N MET A 1 0.54 9.81 16.46
CA MET A 1 1.46 10.57 15.58
C MET A 1 1.93 11.86 16.24
N GLU A 2 1.05 12.66 16.86
CA GLU A 2 1.49 13.87 17.57
C GLU A 2 2.43 13.57 18.74
N ALA A 3 2.07 12.62 19.60
CA ALA A 3 2.96 12.15 20.69
C ALA A 3 4.33 11.65 20.18
N SER A 4 4.40 11.06 18.98
CA SER A 4 5.67 10.58 18.41
C SER A 4 6.67 11.67 18.00
N ARG A 5 6.26 12.94 18.04
CA ARG A 5 7.16 14.05 17.78
C ARG A 5 8.17 14.25 18.90
N THR A 6 7.73 14.04 20.14
CA THR A 6 8.52 14.25 21.36
C THR A 6 8.86 12.94 22.07
N ASP A 7 8.08 11.88 21.87
CA ASP A 7 8.33 10.54 22.42
C ASP A 7 8.53 9.49 21.31
N PRO A 8 9.76 9.03 21.06
CA PRO A 8 10.04 7.93 20.12
C PRO A 8 9.23 6.65 20.39
N ALA A 9 8.94 6.32 21.65
CA ALA A 9 8.21 5.10 22.00
C ALA A 9 6.77 5.13 21.49
N ALA A 10 6.15 6.31 21.45
CA ALA A 10 4.82 6.49 20.85
C ALA A 10 4.78 6.14 19.35
N PHE A 11 5.90 6.23 18.62
CA PHE A 11 5.95 5.76 17.23
C PHE A 11 5.99 4.24 17.14
N ARG A 12 6.70 3.58 18.07
CA ARG A 12 6.76 2.12 18.12
C ARG A 12 5.38 1.49 18.27
N VAL A 13 4.52 2.08 19.11
CA VAL A 13 3.11 1.63 19.25
C VAL A 13 2.36 1.70 17.91
N LEU A 14 2.64 2.71 17.07
CA LEU A 14 2.05 2.82 15.75
C LEU A 14 2.63 1.78 14.78
N TYR A 15 3.94 1.56 14.83
CA TYR A 15 4.61 0.50 14.08
C TYR A 15 3.97 -0.86 14.38
N ASP A 16 3.90 -1.25 15.65
CA ASP A 16 3.35 -2.55 16.07
C ASP A 16 1.89 -2.72 15.61
N ARG A 17 1.10 -1.64 15.62
CA ARG A 17 -0.30 -1.64 15.18
C ARG A 17 -0.48 -1.78 13.66
N TRP A 18 0.43 -1.21 12.88
CA TRP A 18 0.25 -1.03 11.43
C TRP A 18 1.16 -1.91 10.57
N ALA A 19 2.32 -2.35 11.06
CA ALA A 19 3.32 -3.10 10.30
C ALA A 19 2.73 -4.32 9.59
N ARG A 20 1.96 -5.16 10.30
CA ARG A 20 1.30 -6.34 9.70
C ARG A 20 0.28 -5.99 8.63
N LYS A 21 -0.45 -4.87 8.78
CA LYS A 21 -1.43 -4.42 7.77
C LYS A 21 -0.73 -3.91 6.52
N MET A 22 0.38 -3.18 6.70
CA MET A 22 1.22 -2.71 5.58
C MET A 22 1.88 -3.89 4.86
N LEU A 23 2.39 -4.86 5.60
CA LEU A 23 2.99 -6.07 5.02
C LEU A 23 1.98 -6.81 4.14
N ASN A 24 0.75 -7.02 4.64
CA ASN A 24 -0.33 -7.62 3.86
C ASN A 24 -0.72 -6.76 2.64
N TYR A 25 -0.72 -5.43 2.78
CA TYR A 25 -1.03 -4.51 1.68
C TYR A 25 -0.02 -4.63 0.54
N PHE A 26 1.28 -4.67 0.85
CA PHE A 26 2.35 -4.80 -0.13
C PHE A 26 2.40 -6.21 -0.71
N TYR A 27 2.32 -7.24 0.12
CA TYR A 27 2.38 -8.63 -0.33
C TYR A 27 1.30 -8.96 -1.36
N ARG A 28 0.08 -8.46 -1.16
CA ARG A 28 -1.02 -8.60 -2.14
C ARG A 28 -0.77 -7.93 -3.50
N ARG A 29 0.27 -7.10 -3.62
CA ARG A 29 0.57 -6.28 -4.81
C ARG A 29 1.94 -6.56 -5.41
N THR A 30 2.83 -7.20 -4.66
CA THR A 30 4.18 -7.57 -5.10
C THR A 30 4.36 -9.07 -5.20
N PHE A 31 3.58 -9.86 -4.46
CA PHE A 31 3.72 -11.32 -4.32
C PHE A 31 5.14 -11.78 -3.94
N ASP A 32 5.92 -10.88 -3.36
CA ASP A 32 7.30 -11.11 -2.95
C ASP A 32 7.46 -10.68 -1.49
N PRO A 33 7.78 -11.61 -0.57
CA PRO A 33 7.88 -11.30 0.86
C PRO A 33 9.05 -10.38 1.20
N HIS A 34 10.16 -10.45 0.46
CA HIS A 34 11.33 -9.58 0.68
C HIS A 34 11.03 -8.15 0.25
N VAL A 35 10.52 -7.98 -0.97
CA VAL A 35 10.10 -6.66 -1.47
C VAL A 35 9.01 -6.06 -0.56
N SER A 36 8.09 -6.89 -0.07
CA SER A 36 7.06 -6.42 0.85
C SER A 36 7.66 -5.91 2.15
N ALA A 37 8.62 -6.62 2.74
CA ALA A 37 9.28 -6.20 3.97
C ALA A 37 10.07 -4.89 3.78
N ASP A 38 10.77 -4.74 2.65
CA ASP A 38 11.51 -3.53 2.31
C ASP A 38 10.57 -2.32 2.16
N LEU A 39 9.45 -2.48 1.45
CA LEU A 39 8.46 -1.41 1.29
C LEU A 39 7.79 -1.03 2.62
N VAL A 40 7.60 -1.99 3.54
CA VAL A 40 7.17 -1.68 4.91
C VAL A 40 8.23 -0.82 5.60
N ALA A 41 9.50 -1.23 5.57
CA ALA A 41 10.59 -0.50 6.20
C ALA A 41 10.70 0.94 5.65
N GLU A 42 10.69 1.12 4.33
CA GLU A 42 10.71 2.43 3.67
C GLU A 42 9.51 3.29 4.09
N THR A 43 8.30 2.71 4.11
CA THR A 43 7.09 3.44 4.52
C THR A 43 7.21 3.99 5.94
N PHE A 44 7.67 3.17 6.89
CA PHE A 44 7.82 3.62 8.27
C PHE A 44 9.00 4.56 8.47
N ALA A 45 10.10 4.42 7.72
CA ALA A 45 11.20 5.37 7.73
C ALA A 45 10.73 6.77 7.26
N ILE A 46 9.97 6.82 6.17
CA ILE A 46 9.38 8.08 5.66
C ILE A 46 8.35 8.64 6.63
N ALA A 47 7.51 7.80 7.23
CA ALA A 47 6.56 8.22 8.24
C ALA A 47 7.28 8.81 9.47
N TRP A 48 8.38 8.19 9.91
CA TRP A 48 9.20 8.71 10.99
C TRP A 48 9.75 10.10 10.64
N GLU A 49 10.35 10.28 9.46
CA GLU A 49 10.87 11.58 9.00
C GLU A 49 9.76 12.65 8.94
N LYS A 50 8.59 12.28 8.42
CA LYS A 50 7.46 13.21 8.20
C LYS A 50 6.52 13.38 9.38
N ARG A 51 6.78 12.73 10.52
CA ARG A 51 5.89 12.76 11.70
C ARG A 51 5.56 14.17 12.21
N HIS A 52 6.48 15.11 12.02
CA HIS A 52 6.29 16.53 12.37
C HIS A 52 5.31 17.27 11.45
N ARG A 53 5.10 16.77 10.24
CA ARG A 53 4.16 17.32 9.25
C ARG A 53 2.79 16.65 9.29
N PHE A 54 2.62 15.58 10.07
CA PHE A 54 1.33 14.94 10.25
C PHE A 54 0.36 15.95 10.86
N ARG A 55 -0.80 16.15 10.25
CA ARG A 55 -1.91 16.91 10.82
C ARG A 55 -3.06 15.96 11.03
N ASP A 56 -3.59 15.92 12.25
CA ASP A 56 -4.85 15.23 12.48
C ASP A 56 -5.96 16.05 11.82
N VAL A 57 -6.62 15.44 10.84
CA VAL A 57 -7.72 16.05 10.06
C VAL A 57 -9.02 15.27 10.26
N GLY A 58 -9.13 14.52 11.37
CA GLY A 58 -10.30 13.69 11.67
C GLY A 58 -10.40 12.42 10.82
N ARG A 59 -9.34 12.08 10.06
CA ARG A 59 -9.25 10.81 9.32
C ARG A 59 -8.48 9.78 10.15
N PRO A 60 -8.82 8.48 10.05
CA PRO A 60 -8.04 7.44 10.71
C PRO A 60 -6.57 7.55 10.35
N ALA A 61 -5.67 7.50 11.35
CA ALA A 61 -4.22 7.58 11.16
C ALA A 61 -3.68 6.59 10.11
N GLY A 62 -4.41 5.49 9.86
CA GLY A 62 -4.12 4.53 8.80
C GLY A 62 -4.10 5.13 7.39
N ALA A 63 -4.96 6.10 7.09
CA ALA A 63 -5.03 6.72 5.76
C ALA A 63 -3.70 7.39 5.37
N TRP A 64 -2.99 7.94 6.36
CA TRP A 64 -1.69 8.56 6.14
C TRP A 64 -0.60 7.53 5.81
N PHE A 65 -0.56 6.40 6.53
CA PHE A 65 0.36 5.30 6.20
C PHE A 65 0.09 4.74 4.80
N TYR A 66 -1.18 4.50 4.44
CA TYR A 66 -1.53 4.02 3.10
C TYR A 66 -1.17 5.03 1.99
N GLY A 67 -1.24 6.34 2.27
CA GLY A 67 -0.80 7.36 1.32
C GLY A 67 0.72 7.38 1.08
N ILE A 68 1.52 7.08 2.10
CA ILE A 68 2.96 6.88 1.94
C ILE A 68 3.22 5.57 1.18
N ALA A 69 2.56 4.48 1.62
CA ALA A 69 2.73 3.15 1.06
C ALA A 69 2.41 3.08 -0.44
N SER A 70 1.32 3.72 -0.88
CA SER A 70 0.96 3.75 -2.30
C SER A 70 2.02 4.47 -3.15
N LYS A 71 2.62 5.53 -2.61
CA LYS A 71 3.70 6.27 -3.27
C LYS A 71 4.97 5.42 -3.39
N GLU A 72 5.36 4.70 -2.34
CA GLU A 72 6.52 3.81 -2.39
C GLU A 72 6.30 2.63 -3.31
N LEU A 73 5.10 2.05 -3.33
CA LEU A 73 4.76 1.00 -4.31
C LEU A 73 4.85 1.52 -5.76
N SER A 74 4.32 2.71 -6.04
CA SER A 74 4.40 3.33 -7.36
C SER A 74 5.86 3.55 -7.80
N ARG A 75 6.71 4.01 -6.87
CA ARG A 75 8.15 4.18 -7.11
C ARG A 75 8.84 2.84 -7.39
N TYR A 76 8.56 1.81 -6.59
CA TYR A 76 9.07 0.46 -6.81
C TYR A 76 8.68 -0.07 -8.20
N ARG A 77 7.40 0.00 -8.57
CA ARG A 77 6.93 -0.42 -9.90
C ARG A 77 7.62 0.31 -11.04
N ARG A 78 7.81 1.64 -10.91
CA ARG A 78 8.54 2.43 -11.91
C ARG A 78 10.00 1.97 -12.04
N ARG A 79 10.70 1.72 -10.93
CA ARG A 79 12.08 1.23 -10.94
C ARG A 79 12.16 -0.16 -11.58
N ARG A 80 11.28 -1.07 -11.16
CA ARG A 80 11.22 -2.45 -11.68
C ARG A 80 10.97 -2.48 -13.19
N ARG A 81 10.09 -1.63 -13.70
CA ARG A 81 9.85 -1.53 -15.15
C ARG A 81 11.08 -1.08 -15.92
N VAL A 82 11.82 -0.08 -15.41
CA VAL A 82 13.08 0.38 -16.03
C VAL A 82 14.13 -0.73 -16.04
N GLU A 83 14.25 -1.48 -14.94
CA GLU A 83 15.15 -2.63 -14.85
C GLU A 83 14.80 -3.73 -15.85
N LEU A 84 13.51 -4.12 -15.93
CA LEU A 84 13.05 -5.12 -16.90
C LEU A 84 13.30 -4.67 -18.35
N THR A 85 13.08 -3.39 -18.68
CA THR A 85 13.43 -2.84 -20.00
C THR A 85 14.94 -2.90 -20.28
N ALA A 86 15.78 -2.70 -19.27
CA ALA A 86 17.23 -2.81 -19.43
C ALA A 86 17.69 -4.26 -19.63
N VAL A 87 17.09 -5.20 -18.89
CA VAL A 87 17.31 -6.65 -19.01
C VAL A 87 16.92 -7.14 -20.42
N ASP A 88 15.76 -6.72 -20.91
CA ASP A 88 15.28 -7.03 -22.27
C ASP A 88 16.27 -6.52 -23.35
N ARG A 89 16.75 -5.28 -23.22
CA ARG A 89 17.78 -4.72 -24.11
C ARG A 89 19.10 -5.48 -24.11
N LEU A 90 19.41 -6.21 -23.03
CA LEU A 90 20.60 -7.05 -22.92
C LEU A 90 20.37 -8.47 -23.44
N GLY A 91 19.16 -8.80 -23.94
CA GLY A 91 18.81 -10.13 -24.42
C GLY A 91 18.76 -11.19 -23.33
N LEU A 92 18.69 -10.78 -22.06
CA LEU A 92 18.57 -11.69 -20.93
C LEU A 92 17.09 -12.05 -20.74
N SER A 93 16.74 -13.31 -20.96
CA SER A 93 15.40 -13.80 -20.64
C SER A 93 15.28 -13.99 -19.13
N VAL A 94 14.63 -13.05 -18.46
CA VAL A 94 14.10 -13.27 -17.11
C VAL A 94 12.70 -13.84 -17.27
N PRO A 95 12.38 -15.02 -16.71
CA PRO A 95 11.00 -15.48 -16.63
C PRO A 95 10.19 -14.42 -15.89
N SER A 96 9.33 -13.70 -16.61
CA SER A 96 8.48 -12.63 -16.09
C SER A 96 7.03 -13.03 -16.28
N LEU A 97 6.19 -12.75 -15.29
CA LEU A 97 4.77 -12.53 -15.56
C LEU A 97 4.68 -11.42 -16.60
N ALA A 98 3.86 -11.58 -17.64
CA ALA A 98 3.74 -10.56 -18.66
C ALA A 98 3.21 -9.26 -18.03
N ASP A 99 3.55 -8.09 -18.59
CA ASP A 99 2.98 -6.81 -18.13
C ASP A 99 1.44 -6.85 -18.11
N ASP A 100 0.86 -7.62 -19.02
CA ASP A 100 -0.57 -7.91 -19.13
C ASP A 100 -1.11 -8.70 -17.92
N ASP A 101 -0.32 -9.63 -17.38
CA ASP A 101 -0.69 -10.38 -16.18
C ASP A 101 -0.70 -9.47 -14.95
N ILE A 102 0.26 -8.54 -14.87
CA ILE A 102 0.35 -7.56 -13.78
C ILE A 102 -0.83 -6.59 -13.83
N LEU A 103 -1.16 -6.05 -15.01
CA LEU A 103 -2.33 -5.18 -15.22
C LEU A 103 -3.63 -5.91 -14.91
N ARG A 104 -3.76 -7.17 -15.31
CA ARG A 104 -4.95 -7.99 -15.05
C ARG A 104 -5.12 -8.30 -13.57
N ILE A 105 -4.03 -8.53 -12.84
CA ILE A 105 -4.04 -8.68 -11.39
C ILE A 105 -4.44 -7.36 -10.71
N GLU A 106 -3.95 -6.22 -11.18
CA GLU A 106 -4.32 -4.90 -10.66
C GLU A 106 -5.81 -4.59 -10.88
N GLU A 107 -6.33 -4.84 -12.08
CA GLU A 107 -7.76 -4.73 -12.39
C GLU A 107 -8.63 -5.66 -11.53
N MET A 108 -8.18 -6.90 -11.30
CA MET A 108 -8.92 -7.85 -10.46
C MET A 108 -8.98 -7.39 -9.00
N VAL A 109 -7.92 -6.78 -8.49
CA VAL A 109 -7.85 -6.23 -7.14
C VAL A 109 -8.73 -4.98 -7.00
N ASP A 110 -8.72 -4.08 -7.98
CA ASP A 110 -9.60 -2.91 -7.99
C ASP A 110 -11.08 -3.30 -8.16
N ALA A 111 -11.39 -4.29 -9.00
CA ALA A 111 -12.74 -4.83 -9.16
C ALA A 111 -13.26 -5.55 -7.90
N ALA A 112 -12.38 -6.13 -7.08
CA ALA A 112 -12.74 -6.67 -5.77
C ALA A 112 -13.01 -5.54 -4.75
N ALA A 113 -12.19 -4.48 -4.76
CA ALA A 113 -12.40 -3.31 -3.91
C ALA A 113 -13.69 -2.54 -4.27
N TYR A 114 -14.01 -2.45 -5.57
CA TYR A 114 -15.23 -1.83 -6.06
C TYR A 114 -16.48 -2.64 -5.68
N ARG A 115 -16.40 -3.98 -5.72
CA ARG A 115 -17.46 -4.89 -5.26
C ARG A 115 -17.76 -4.73 -3.77
N GLU A 116 -16.73 -4.61 -2.94
CA GLU A 116 -16.91 -4.40 -1.49
C GLU A 116 -17.57 -3.05 -1.21
N HIS A 117 -17.16 -2.00 -1.93
CA HIS A 117 -17.75 -0.66 -1.83
C HIS A 117 -19.21 -0.63 -2.30
N LEU A 118 -19.51 -1.28 -3.43
CA LEU A 118 -20.85 -1.40 -3.99
C LEU A 118 -21.77 -2.19 -3.07
N LYS A 119 -21.27 -3.29 -2.49
CA LYS A 119 -22.01 -4.08 -1.51
C LYS A 119 -22.36 -3.25 -0.27
N GLY A 120 -21.40 -2.51 0.29
CA GLY A 120 -21.65 -1.63 1.42
C GLY A 120 -22.60 -0.46 1.11
N ALA A 121 -22.67 -0.02 -0.15
CA ALA A 121 -23.63 0.99 -0.59
C ALA A 121 -25.04 0.39 -0.78
N LEU A 122 -25.15 -0.80 -1.38
CA LEU A 122 -26.41 -1.53 -1.57
C LEU A 122 -27.04 -1.98 -0.24
N GLU A 123 -26.22 -2.39 0.74
CA GLU A 123 -26.68 -2.72 2.10
C GLU A 123 -27.26 -1.50 2.84
N LYS A 124 -26.73 -0.30 2.57
CA LYS A 124 -27.25 0.96 3.14
C LYS A 124 -28.54 1.43 2.49
N LEU A 125 -28.76 1.10 1.21
CA LEU A 125 -30.00 1.39 0.49
C LEU A 125 -31.09 0.36 0.85
N SER A 126 -30.75 -0.92 0.90
CA SER A 126 -31.64 -2.02 1.27
C SER A 126 -32.19 -1.93 2.71
N ASN A 127 -31.49 -1.22 3.61
CA ASN A 127 -31.97 -0.92 4.96
C ASN A 127 -32.82 0.36 5.06
N ARG A 128 -32.81 1.22 4.03
CA ARG A 128 -33.63 2.43 3.96
C ARG A 128 -34.90 2.26 3.11
N GLU A 129 -35.02 1.17 2.37
CA GLU A 129 -36.18 0.84 1.52
C GLU A 129 -37.04 -0.31 2.09
N ARG A 130 -36.81 -0.72 3.35
CA ARG A 130 -37.53 -1.82 4.03
C ARG A 130 -38.29 -1.42 5.31
N ASP A 131 -38.48 -0.12 5.54
CA ASP A 131 -39.48 0.45 6.46
C ASP A 131 -40.24 1.57 5.71
#